data_AF-A0A6V7TIG0-F1
#
_entry.id   AF-A0A6V7TIG0-F1
#
_cell.length_a   1.000
_cell.length_b   1.000
_cell.length_c   1.000
_cell.angle_alpha   90.00
_cell.angle_beta   90.00
_cell.angle_gamma   90.00
#
_symmetry.space_group_name_H-M   'P 1'
#
loop_
_entity.id
_entity.type
_entity.pdbx_description
1 polymer ?
#
loop_
_entity_poly.entity_id
_entity_poly.type
_entity_poly.pdbx_seq_one_letter_code
_entity_poly.pdbx_strand_id
1 'polypeptide(L)' 'MTSLLISIFLLFIFSSIANLQQVTTTTIGKTSRTFTIDKEANVFLMDGKPFRYISGEIHYFRICGILF' A
#
# COMPACT_ATOMS: atom_id res chain seq x y z
N MET A 1 28.65 -28.51 28.08
CA MET A 1 27.90 -27.39 28.72
C MET A 1 27.92 -26.14 27.84
N THR A 2 29.07 -25.75 27.30
CA THR A 2 29.22 -24.60 26.38
C THR A 2 28.51 -24.77 25.04
N SER A 3 28.54 -25.96 24.43
CA SER A 3 27.84 -26.25 23.17
C SER A 3 26.31 -26.12 23.26
N LEU A 4 25.74 -26.48 24.41
CA LEU A 4 24.29 -26.35 24.67
C LEU A 4 23.89 -24.88 24.78
N LEU A 5 24.70 -24.07 25.48
CA LEU A 5 24.47 -22.63 25.62
C LEU A 5 24.55 -21.90 24.29
N ILE A 6 25.49 -22.28 23.43
CA ILE A 6 25.62 -21.72 22.07
C ILE A 6 24.39 -22.05 21.22
N SER A 7 23.89 -23.29 21.29
CA SER A 7 22.70 -23.71 20.55
C SER A 7 21.43 -22.93 20.98
N ILE A 8 21.22 -22.77 22.29
CA ILE A 8 20.09 -22.00 22.84
C ILE A 8 20.17 -20.53 22.42
N PHE A 9 21.37 -19.95 22.43
CA PHE A 9 21.59 -18.58 22.00
C PHE A 9 21.25 -18.38 20.52
N LEU A 10 21.65 -19.32 19.65
CA LEU A 10 21.33 -19.27 18.22
C LEU A 10 19.83 -19.38 17.94
N LEU A 11 19.10 -20.22 18.67
CA LEU A 11 17.64 -20.34 18.54
C LEU A 11 16.91 -19.06 18.98
N PHE A 12 17.42 -18.40 20.03
CA PHE A 12 16.86 -17.14 20.51
C PHE A 12 17.02 -16.01 19.47
N ILE A 13 18.22 -15.89 18.87
CA ILE A 13 18.49 -14.93 17.79
C ILE A 13 17.58 -15.19 16.59
N PHE A 14 17.42 -16.46 16.18
CA PHE A 14 16.55 -16.83 15.07
C PHE A 14 15.08 -16.46 15.30
N SER A 15 14.56 -16.72 16.50
CA SER A 15 13.20 -16.32 16.90
C SER A 15 13.01 -14.80 16.92
N SER A 16 13.98 -14.05 17.46
CA SER A 16 13.93 -12.58 17.51
C SER A 16 13.90 -11.94 16.12
N ILE A 17 14.69 -12.47 15.17
CA ILE A 17 14.70 -12.01 13.77
C ILE A 17 13.37 -12.33 13.07
N ALA A 18 12.78 -13.50 13.31
CA ALA A 18 11.50 -13.89 12.72
C ALA A 18 10.33 -12.97 13.15
N ASN A 19 10.33 -12.50 14.40
CA ASN A 19 9.32 -11.55 14.91
C ASN A 19 9.39 -10.16 14.25
N LEU A 20 10.53 -9.78 13.66
CA LEU A 20 10.68 -8.50 12.98
C LEU A 20 9.88 -8.41 11.66
N GLN A 21 9.49 -9.55 11.07
CA GLN A 21 8.76 -9.58 9.79
C GLN A 21 7.24 -9.41 9.93
N GLN A 22 6.67 -9.57 11.12
CA GLN A 22 5.20 -9.51 11.31
C GLN A 22 4.67 -8.07 11.46
N VAL A 23 5.54 -7.13 11.83
CA VAL A 23 5.19 -5.71 11.99
C VAL A 23 4.88 -5.03 10.65
N THR A 24 5.36 -5.60 9.52
CA THR A 24 5.11 -5.05 8.19
C THR A 24 3.89 -5.68 7.47
N THR A 25 3.34 -6.80 7.97
CA THR A 25 2.30 -7.57 7.27
C THR A 25 0.88 -7.41 7.85
N THR A 26 0.71 -6.75 9.00
CA THR A 26 -0.64 -6.44 9.55
C THR A 26 -1.22 -5.16 8.91
N THR A 27 -0.95 -4.94 7.62
CA THR A 27 -1.60 -3.95 6.77
C THR A 27 -1.85 -4.54 5.37
N ILE A 28 -1.94 -5.87 5.27
CA ILE A 28 -2.46 -6.56 4.08
C ILE A 28 -3.97 -6.32 4.06
N GLY A 29 -4.41 -5.20 3.49
CA GLY A 29 -5.85 -4.90 3.36
C GLY A 29 -6.24 -3.43 3.24
N LYS A 30 -5.29 -2.49 3.28
CA LYS A 30 -5.57 -1.09 2.95
C LYS A 30 -4.75 -0.72 1.73
N THR A 31 -5.26 -1.03 0.53
CA THR A 31 -4.75 -0.41 -0.68
C THR A 31 -5.04 1.09 -0.56
N SER A 32 -4.04 1.86 -0.16
CA SER A 32 -4.16 3.32 -0.13
C SER A 32 -4.48 3.79 -1.54
N ARG A 33 -5.69 4.31 -1.73
CA ARG A 33 -6.11 4.87 -3.01
C ARG A 33 -5.25 6.09 -3.30
N THR A 34 -4.53 6.08 -4.41
CA THR A 34 -3.64 7.17 -4.79
C THR A 34 -3.89 7.60 -6.23
N PHE A 35 -3.74 8.89 -6.47
CA PHE A 35 -3.73 9.48 -7.80
C PHE A 35 -2.51 10.39 -7.89
N THR A 36 -1.56 10.04 -8.74
CA THR A 36 -0.28 10.76 -8.87
C THR A 36 0.01 11.10 -10.33
N ILE A 37 0.88 12.09 -10.54
CA ILE A 37 1.31 12.54 -11.87
C ILE A 37 2.77 12.13 -12.03
N ASP A 38 3.05 11.24 -12.97
CA ASP A 38 4.41 10.89 -13.36
C ASP A 38 4.86 11.86 -14.45
N LYS A 39 5.78 12.76 -14.09
CA LYS A 39 6.32 13.80 -14.98
C LYS A 39 7.36 13.26 -15.96
N GLU A 40 8.01 12.14 -15.64
CA GLU A 40 9.05 11.56 -16.50
C GLU A 40 8.38 10.81 -17.66
N ALA A 41 7.41 9.96 -17.34
CA ALA A 41 6.64 9.22 -18.33
C ALA A 41 5.46 10.02 -18.92
N ASN A 42 5.16 11.22 -18.41
CA ASN A 42 4.02 12.06 -18.80
C ASN A 42 2.66 11.32 -18.73
N VAL A 43 2.46 10.53 -17.68
CA VAL A 43 1.24 9.74 -17.45
C VAL A 43 0.66 9.99 -16.06
N PHE A 44 -0.66 9.84 -15.93
CA PHE A 44 -1.29 9.74 -14.62
C PHE A 44 -1.16 8.32 -14.10
N LEU A 45 -0.99 8.16 -12.80
CA LEU A 45 -1.01 6.88 -12.12
C LEU A 45 -2.19 6.84 -11.15
N MET A 46 -3.00 5.79 -11.24
CA MET A 46 -3.99 5.43 -10.23
C MET A 46 -3.52 4.16 -9.54
N ASP A 47 -3.33 4.23 -8.22
CA ASP A 47 -2.82 3.11 -7.42
C ASP A 47 -1.49 2.53 -7.96
N GLY A 48 -0.61 3.42 -8.45
CA GLY A 48 0.69 3.08 -9.03
C GLY A 48 0.65 2.52 -10.45
N LYS A 49 -0.53 2.46 -11.10
CA LYS A 49 -0.68 1.95 -12.48
C LYS A 49 -1.04 3.06 -13.46
N PRO A 50 -0.53 3.03 -14.71
CA PRO A 50 -0.91 4.00 -15.75
C PRO A 50 -2.42 4.12 -15.91
N PHE A 51 -2.91 5.36 -15.89
CA PHE A 51 -4.32 5.70 -15.96
C PHE A 51 -4.56 6.81 -16.98
N ARG A 52 -5.65 6.68 -17.74
CA ARG A 52 -6.12 7.70 -18.68
C ARG A 52 -7.54 8.11 -18.32
N TYR A 53 -7.72 9.39 -18.03
CA TYR A 53 -9.03 9.96 -17.77
C TYR A 53 -9.71 10.34 -19.10
N ILE A 54 -10.97 9.97 -19.25
CA ILE A 54 -11.84 10.39 -20.35
C ILE A 54 -13.07 11.01 -19.70
N SER A 55 -13.32 12.30 -19.97
CA SER A 55 -14.37 13.06 -19.29
C SER A 55 -15.25 13.83 -20.24
N GLY A 56 -16.53 13.92 -19.88
CA GLY A 56 -17.45 14.90 -20.43
C GLY A 56 -17.49 16.16 -19.56
N GLU A 57 -17.93 17.26 -20.16
CA GLU A 57 -18.25 18.47 -19.42
C GLU A 57 -19.66 18.32 -18.79
N ILE A 58 -19.75 18.58 -17.49
CA ILE A 58 -21.03 18.62 -16.78
C ILE A 58 -21.04 19.88 -15.92
N HIS A 59 -21.99 20.75 -16.21
CA HIS A 59 -22.23 21.94 -15.41
C HIS A 59 -23.19 21.61 -14.28
N TYR A 60 -22.69 21.55 -13.04
CA TYR A 60 -23.47 21.15 -11.86
C TYR A 60 -24.78 21.96 -11.71
N PHE A 61 -24.76 23.25 -12.04
CA PHE A 61 -25.92 24.14 -11.92
C PHE A 61 -27.03 23.89 -12.95
N ARG A 62 -26.75 23.13 -14.02
CA ARG A 62 -27.73 22.81 -15.08
C ARG A 62 -28.45 21.49 -14.85
N ILE A 63 -28.02 20.71 -13.86
CA ILE A 63 -28.66 19.45 -13.51
C ILE A 63 -29.42 19.67 -12.21
N CYS A 64 -30.73 19.75 -12.31
CA CYS A 64 -31.61 19.81 -11.15
C CYS A 64 -31.46 18.49 -10.38
N GLY A 65 -31.05 18.58 -9.10
CA GLY A 65 -31.02 17.42 -8.21
C GLY A 65 -32.44 16.95 -7.96
N ILE A 66 -32.78 15.76 -8.45
CA ILE A 66 -34.06 15.15 -8.11
C ILE A 66 -34.00 14.79 -6.62
N LEU A 67 -34.72 15.55 -5.81
CA LEU A 67 -34.98 15.23 -4.41
C LEU A 67 -36.05 14.12 -4.42
N PHE A 68 -35.69 12.96 -3.88
CA PHE A 68 -36.61 11.83 -3.64
C PHE A 68 -37.47 12.09 -2.39
#